data_AF-A0A6G8CR39-F1
#
_entry.id   AF-A0A6G8CR39-F1
#
_cell.length_a   1.000
_cell.length_b   1.000
_cell.length_c   1.000
_cell.angle_alpha   90.00
_cell.angle_beta   90.00
_cell.angle_gamma   90.00
#
_symmetry.space_group_name_H-M   'P 1'
#
loop_
_entity.id
_entity.type
_entity.pdbx_description
1 polymer ?
#
loop_
_entity_poly.entity_id
_entity_poly.type
_entity_poly.pdbx_seq_one_letter_code
_entity_poly.pdbx_strand_id
1 'polypeptide(L)'
;MHDQSFNKKTLARVFQKLDFVGIKAAAELDEFRESMLNKAMASAASGFVKTANPLVSFPLHGRQVFMFPNLWDELVARKLCLNIQKTSKATSRGRAQIVSNLHLLLKEGVPFRVYRLDVKSFYESFKVSNVIAKVGELAELSPLSKRLLHDLLGCHAALGGSGIPRGLALSAALSEYLMRDFDHKVGGHSEVFFFSRYVDDIIIVTSAREDSAIFVRQIENMLPSGLRLNPTKRQIEEAGDRVNPTKPADATVHLFKFDYLGYSFRIGEPVREKNKQLGDHHRTVVVDIAEKKIAKFKTRISRSFFDFAKSGDWLLLRDRIKFLTKNFSVYNAKAGGKKIAGIFHSYPLASSNAEGIASLDEFLRNAILAKNGRIASLSSPKLTGAQKRQLLSNSFMKGHAKASFVYFSGSRLKQIQACWKN
;
A
#
# COMPACT_ATOMS: atom_id res chain seq x y z
N MET A 1 -21.31 -1.30 25.81
CA MET A 1 -20.97 -2.67 25.34
C MET A 1 -21.16 -2.74 23.82
N HIS A 2 -20.21 -3.31 23.07
CA HIS A 2 -20.31 -3.43 21.61
C HIS A 2 -21.23 -4.60 21.23
N ASP A 3 -22.32 -4.32 20.50
CA ASP A 3 -23.26 -5.36 20.04
C ASP A 3 -22.63 -6.16 18.89
N GLN A 4 -22.32 -7.44 19.17
CA GLN A 4 -21.67 -8.36 18.23
C GLN A 4 -22.64 -9.22 17.44
N SER A 5 -23.94 -9.12 17.71
CA SER A 5 -24.96 -9.94 17.05
C SER A 5 -25.03 -9.68 15.53
N PHE A 6 -25.65 -10.62 14.81
CA PHE A 6 -25.91 -10.54 13.37
C PHE A 6 -27.41 -10.41 13.15
N ASN A 7 -27.99 -9.31 13.63
CA ASN A 7 -29.42 -8.99 13.47
C ASN A 7 -29.60 -7.84 12.47
N LYS A 8 -30.85 -7.55 12.08
CA LYS A 8 -31.16 -6.46 11.13
C LYS A 8 -30.47 -5.14 11.49
N LYS A 9 -30.53 -4.73 12.76
CA LYS A 9 -29.97 -3.46 13.25
C LYS A 9 -28.45 -3.38 13.08
N THR A 10 -27.74 -4.45 13.44
CA THR A 10 -26.27 -4.49 13.39
C THR A 10 -25.73 -4.69 11.98
N LEU A 11 -26.40 -5.51 11.16
CA LEU A 11 -26.08 -5.69 9.75
C LEU A 11 -26.39 -4.45 8.92
N ALA A 12 -27.46 -3.72 9.25
CA ALA A 12 -27.79 -2.46 8.56
C ALA A 12 -26.68 -1.40 8.69
N ARG A 13 -25.91 -1.43 9.80
CA ARG A 13 -24.80 -0.49 10.04
C ARG A 13 -23.57 -0.75 9.16
N VAL A 14 -23.49 -1.91 8.50
CA VAL A 14 -22.34 -2.26 7.65
C VAL A 14 -22.61 -2.15 6.15
N PHE A 15 -23.81 -1.67 5.79
CA PHE A 15 -24.04 -1.16 4.44
C PHE A 15 -23.13 0.02 4.15
N GLN A 16 -22.72 0.11 2.89
CA GLN A 16 -21.97 1.22 2.31
C GLN A 16 -22.84 1.88 1.26
N LYS A 17 -22.57 3.16 0.94
CA LYS A 17 -23.35 3.89 -0.07
C LYS A 17 -23.38 3.20 -1.44
N LEU A 18 -22.32 2.45 -1.78
CA LEU A 18 -22.24 1.70 -3.03
C LEU A 18 -23.23 0.55 -3.15
N ASP A 19 -23.62 -0.04 -2.02
CA ASP A 19 -24.48 -1.23 -2.03
C ASP A 19 -25.88 -0.91 -2.58
N PHE A 20 -26.22 0.38 -2.70
CA PHE A 20 -27.48 0.89 -3.21
C PHE A 20 -27.39 1.51 -4.61
N VAL A 21 -26.22 1.44 -5.27
CA VAL A 21 -26.06 2.04 -6.60
C VAL A 21 -26.97 1.36 -7.62
N GLY A 22 -27.76 2.15 -8.32
CA GLY A 22 -28.72 1.68 -9.34
C GLY A 22 -30.17 1.65 -8.85
N ILE A 23 -30.41 1.74 -7.54
CA ILE A 23 -31.75 1.78 -6.94
C ILE A 23 -32.19 3.24 -6.84
N LYS A 24 -33.32 3.59 -7.46
CA LYS A 24 -33.78 4.99 -7.54
C LYS A 24 -35.02 5.24 -6.70
N ALA A 25 -35.96 4.31 -6.63
CA ALA A 25 -37.19 4.50 -5.88
C ALA A 25 -37.00 4.17 -4.39
N ALA A 26 -37.65 4.94 -3.52
CA ALA A 26 -37.58 4.73 -2.07
C ALA A 26 -38.17 3.36 -1.65
N ALA A 27 -39.28 2.96 -2.26
CA ALA A 27 -39.89 1.65 -2.00
C ALA A 27 -38.97 0.49 -2.38
N GLU A 28 -38.34 0.56 -3.56
CA GLU A 28 -37.33 -0.42 -4.01
C GLU A 28 -36.13 -0.49 -3.07
N LEU A 29 -35.72 0.66 -2.51
CA LEU A 29 -34.60 0.73 -1.57
C LEU A 29 -34.92 0.00 -0.26
N ASP A 30 -36.10 0.19 0.29
CA ASP A 30 -36.50 -0.43 1.54
C ASP A 30 -36.75 -1.93 1.37
N GLU A 31 -37.39 -2.34 0.27
CA GLU A 31 -37.55 -3.76 -0.09
C GLU A 31 -36.19 -4.44 -0.30
N PHE A 32 -35.28 -3.80 -1.02
CA PHE A 32 -33.92 -4.31 -1.23
C PHE A 32 -33.18 -4.46 0.11
N ARG A 33 -33.24 -3.45 0.99
CA ARG A 33 -32.61 -3.51 2.32
C ARG A 33 -33.14 -4.67 3.13
N GLU A 34 -34.46 -4.80 3.24
CA GLU A 34 -35.11 -5.89 3.97
C GLU A 34 -34.70 -7.25 3.40
N SER A 35 -34.75 -7.41 2.08
CA SER A 35 -34.33 -8.64 1.38
C SER A 35 -32.87 -9.00 1.69
N MET A 36 -31.93 -8.05 1.57
CA MET A 36 -30.51 -8.27 1.83
C MET A 36 -30.23 -8.59 3.31
N LEU A 37 -30.91 -7.93 4.24
CA LEU A 37 -30.76 -8.19 5.67
C LEU A 37 -31.28 -9.57 6.06
N ASN A 38 -32.44 -9.99 5.54
CA ASN A 38 -32.99 -11.31 5.79
C ASN A 38 -32.08 -12.42 5.23
N LYS A 39 -31.53 -12.23 4.02
CA LYS A 39 -30.53 -13.14 3.43
C LYS A 39 -29.24 -13.18 4.25
N ALA A 40 -28.75 -12.04 4.72
CA ALA A 40 -27.53 -11.96 5.53
C ALA A 40 -27.71 -12.65 6.90
N MET A 41 -28.87 -12.49 7.53
CA MET A 41 -29.21 -13.21 8.75
C MET A 41 -29.26 -14.73 8.53
N ALA A 42 -29.89 -15.17 7.43
CA ALA A 42 -29.92 -16.59 7.06
C ALA A 42 -28.51 -17.15 6.78
N SER A 43 -27.65 -16.37 6.12
CA SER A 43 -26.25 -16.72 5.88
C SER A 43 -25.47 -16.82 7.20
N ALA A 44 -25.61 -15.85 8.11
CA ALA A 44 -24.97 -15.88 9.42
C ALA A 44 -25.42 -17.06 10.29
N ALA A 45 -26.71 -17.41 10.24
CA ALA A 45 -27.25 -18.56 10.98
C ALA A 45 -26.64 -19.88 10.47
N SER A 46 -26.56 -20.02 9.15
CA SER A 46 -26.08 -21.22 8.45
C SER A 46 -24.56 -21.33 8.29
N GLY A 47 -23.78 -20.33 8.74
CA GLY A 47 -22.32 -20.38 8.61
C GLY A 47 -21.84 -20.15 7.18
N PHE A 48 -22.54 -19.31 6.40
CA PHE A 48 -22.36 -19.11 4.95
C PHE A 48 -22.72 -20.31 4.06
N VAL A 49 -23.14 -21.45 4.63
CA VAL A 49 -23.39 -22.69 3.87
C VAL A 49 -24.88 -22.89 3.67
N LYS A 50 -25.37 -22.70 2.44
CA LYS A 50 -26.70 -23.20 2.04
C LYS A 50 -26.74 -23.99 0.74
N THR A 51 -25.93 -23.66 -0.28
CA THR A 51 -25.92 -24.38 -1.58
C THR A 51 -24.63 -24.25 -2.38
N ALA A 52 -23.89 -23.15 -2.24
CA ALA A 52 -22.64 -22.90 -2.95
C ALA A 52 -21.64 -22.18 -2.03
N ASN A 53 -20.36 -22.18 -2.43
CA ASN A 53 -19.31 -21.47 -1.70
C ASN A 53 -19.59 -19.94 -1.73
N PRO A 54 -19.53 -19.23 -0.58
CA PRO A 54 -19.75 -17.78 -0.52
C PRO A 54 -18.64 -16.96 -1.19
N LEU A 55 -17.50 -17.59 -1.50
CA LEU A 55 -16.35 -16.94 -2.11
C LEU A 55 -16.21 -17.35 -3.58
N VAL A 56 -15.69 -16.42 -4.37
CA VAL A 56 -15.11 -16.67 -5.69
C VAL A 56 -13.67 -16.21 -5.71
N SER A 57 -12.86 -16.76 -6.61
CA SER A 57 -11.45 -16.38 -6.74
C SER A 57 -11.07 -15.96 -8.15
N PHE A 58 -10.06 -15.09 -8.26
CA PHE A 58 -9.47 -14.68 -9.53
C PHE A 58 -7.95 -14.44 -9.38
N PRO A 59 -7.16 -14.66 -10.44
CA PRO A 59 -5.72 -14.38 -10.40
C PRO A 59 -5.44 -12.88 -10.50
N LEU A 60 -4.55 -12.37 -9.65
CA LEU A 60 -4.04 -11.01 -9.69
C LEU A 60 -2.54 -11.01 -9.35
N HIS A 61 -1.70 -10.57 -10.29
CA HIS A 61 -0.24 -10.51 -10.12
C HIS A 61 0.39 -11.84 -9.66
N GLY A 62 -0.06 -12.96 -10.22
CA GLY A 62 0.44 -14.29 -9.87
C GLY A 62 -0.04 -14.81 -8.50
N ARG A 63 -1.01 -14.15 -7.86
CA ARG A 63 -1.65 -14.58 -6.61
C ARG A 63 -3.14 -14.78 -6.82
N GLN A 64 -3.73 -15.71 -6.08
CA GLN A 64 -5.18 -15.87 -6.05
C GLN A 64 -5.79 -14.87 -5.07
N VAL A 65 -6.83 -14.15 -5.50
CA VAL A 65 -7.55 -13.17 -4.71
C VAL A 65 -9.01 -13.60 -4.59
N PHE A 66 -9.57 -13.46 -3.40
CA PHE A 66 -10.90 -13.92 -3.04
C PHE A 66 -11.83 -12.74 -2.80
N MET A 67 -13.10 -12.90 -3.17
CA MET A 67 -14.15 -11.91 -2.94
C MET A 67 -15.52 -12.57 -2.77
N PHE A 68 -16.44 -11.85 -2.16
CA PHE A 68 -17.85 -12.23 -2.10
C PHE A 68 -18.56 -11.75 -3.37
N PRO A 69 -19.21 -12.64 -4.15
CA PRO A 69 -20.03 -12.22 -5.29
C PRO A 69 -21.36 -11.62 -4.82
N ASN A 70 -21.85 -12.05 -3.65
CA ASN A 70 -23.13 -11.65 -3.10
C ASN A 70 -22.99 -10.69 -1.93
N LEU A 71 -23.82 -9.64 -1.94
CA LEU A 71 -23.80 -8.61 -0.91
C LEU A 71 -24.14 -9.16 0.48
N TRP A 72 -25.11 -10.08 0.60
CA TRP A 72 -25.52 -10.58 1.92
C TRP A 72 -24.39 -11.31 2.66
N ASP A 73 -23.58 -12.11 1.97
CA ASP A 73 -22.41 -12.76 2.55
C ASP A 73 -21.31 -11.72 2.88
N GLU A 74 -21.15 -10.71 2.01
CA GLU A 74 -20.24 -9.60 2.28
C GLU A 74 -20.66 -8.79 3.54
N LEU A 75 -21.97 -8.59 3.78
CA LEU A 75 -22.46 -7.92 4.99
C LEU A 75 -22.11 -8.72 6.26
N VAL A 76 -22.28 -10.05 6.23
CA VAL A 76 -21.87 -10.92 7.34
C VAL A 76 -20.36 -10.80 7.56
N ALA A 77 -19.55 -10.86 6.50
CA ALA A 77 -18.09 -10.73 6.59
C ALA A 77 -17.64 -9.34 7.08
N ARG A 78 -18.31 -8.26 6.65
CA ARG A 78 -18.05 -6.88 7.14
C ARG A 78 -18.39 -6.75 8.61
N LYS A 79 -19.52 -7.31 9.06
CA LYS A 79 -19.91 -7.33 10.47
C LYS A 79 -18.93 -8.14 11.32
N LEU A 80 -18.51 -9.31 10.83
CA LEU A 80 -17.48 -10.13 11.46
C LEU A 80 -16.14 -9.37 11.57
N CYS A 81 -15.73 -8.67 10.52
CA CYS A 81 -14.54 -7.82 10.51
C CYS A 81 -14.62 -6.73 11.60
N LEU A 82 -15.77 -6.05 11.73
CA LEU A 82 -15.96 -5.04 12.78
C LEU A 82 -15.87 -5.64 14.18
N ASN A 83 -16.44 -6.84 14.40
CA ASN A 83 -16.34 -7.52 15.68
C ASN A 83 -14.88 -7.80 16.05
N ILE A 84 -14.10 -8.37 15.13
CA ILE A 84 -12.67 -8.66 15.35
C ILE A 84 -11.85 -7.39 15.55
N GLN A 85 -12.11 -6.32 14.79
CA GLN A 85 -11.39 -5.05 14.98
C GLN A 85 -11.64 -4.44 16.36
N LYS A 86 -12.90 -4.48 16.83
CA LYS A 86 -13.29 -3.92 18.13
C LYS A 86 -12.72 -4.71 19.31
N THR A 87 -12.71 -6.04 19.23
CA THR A 87 -12.17 -6.90 20.29
C THR A 87 -10.65 -6.95 20.27
N SER A 88 -10.03 -6.92 19.08
CA SER A 88 -8.58 -6.94 18.99
C SER A 88 -7.98 -5.62 19.49
N LYS A 89 -8.56 -4.44 19.26
CA LYS A 89 -7.89 -3.14 19.53
C LYS A 89 -6.59 -2.94 18.73
N ALA A 90 -6.43 -3.64 17.61
CA ALA A 90 -5.25 -3.49 16.76
C ALA A 90 -5.23 -2.09 16.11
N THR A 91 -4.12 -1.37 16.24
CA THR A 91 -3.88 -0.08 15.57
C THR A 91 -2.72 -0.24 14.60
N SER A 92 -2.96 0.01 13.31
CA SER A 92 -1.89 0.06 12.32
C SER A 92 -1.41 1.51 12.16
N ARG A 93 -0.10 1.71 12.14
CA ARG A 93 0.49 3.02 11.85
C ARG A 93 0.30 3.36 10.37
N GLY A 94 -0.06 4.60 10.07
CA GLY A 94 -0.22 5.05 8.68
C GLY A 94 1.12 5.08 7.93
N ARG A 95 1.10 4.72 6.64
CA ARG A 95 2.29 4.73 5.75
C ARG A 95 3.11 6.03 5.83
N ALA A 96 2.44 7.18 5.85
CA ALA A 96 3.11 8.48 5.95
C ALA A 96 3.81 8.66 7.31
N GLN A 97 3.17 8.27 8.42
CA GLN A 97 3.77 8.35 9.75
C GLN A 97 5.02 7.48 9.86
N ILE A 98 4.97 6.26 9.33
CA ILE A 98 6.12 5.33 9.34
C ILE A 98 7.31 5.94 8.61
N VAL A 99 7.09 6.44 7.38
CA VAL A 99 8.14 7.04 6.55
C VAL A 99 8.68 8.33 7.19
N SER A 100 7.82 9.15 7.80
CA SER A 100 8.24 10.36 8.51
C SER A 100 9.11 10.05 9.72
N ASN A 101 8.71 9.09 10.57
CA ASN A 101 9.49 8.70 11.73
C ASN A 101 10.83 8.09 11.33
N LEU A 102 10.83 7.25 10.30
CA LEU A 102 12.05 6.65 9.76
C LEU A 102 13.00 7.73 9.21
N HIS A 103 12.48 8.73 8.49
CA HIS A 103 13.29 9.86 8.02
C HIS A 103 13.97 10.62 9.16
N LEU A 104 13.26 10.89 10.26
CA LEU A 104 13.83 11.57 11.42
C LEU A 104 14.90 10.71 12.10
N LEU A 105 14.62 9.44 12.34
CA LEU A 105 15.56 8.54 13.00
C LEU A 105 16.87 8.34 12.21
N LEU A 106 16.78 8.23 10.88
CA LEU A 106 17.96 8.05 10.03
C LEU A 106 18.87 9.29 9.98
N LYS A 107 18.41 10.45 10.46
CA LYS A 107 19.22 11.67 10.59
C LYS A 107 20.07 11.68 11.86
N GLU A 108 19.80 10.81 12.82
CA GLU A 108 20.56 10.78 14.07
C GLU A 108 22.05 10.55 13.78
N GLY A 109 22.92 11.16 14.60
CA GLY A 109 24.37 11.10 14.43
C GLY A 109 25.05 9.88 15.06
N VAL A 110 24.27 8.94 15.59
CA VAL A 110 24.75 7.73 16.28
C VAL A 110 24.81 6.52 15.34
N PRO A 111 25.64 5.50 15.59
CA PRO A 111 25.62 4.27 14.82
C PRO A 111 24.23 3.62 14.82
N PHE A 112 23.85 3.06 13.67
CA PHE A 112 22.63 2.29 13.56
C PHE A 112 22.67 1.30 12.40
N ARG A 113 21.85 0.25 12.49
CA ARG A 113 21.63 -0.71 11.42
C ARG A 113 20.15 -0.83 11.08
N VAL A 114 19.86 -0.82 9.79
CA VAL A 114 18.52 -0.90 9.21
C VAL A 114 18.31 -2.31 8.65
N TYR A 115 17.25 -2.97 9.12
CA TYR A 115 16.78 -4.23 8.58
C TYR A 115 15.47 -3.98 7.84
N ARG A 116 15.52 -4.11 6.52
CA ARG A 116 14.32 -4.21 5.69
C ARG A 116 14.03 -5.69 5.46
N LEU A 117 12.92 -6.15 6.04
CA LEU A 117 12.48 -7.54 5.98
C LEU A 117 11.10 -7.62 5.30
N ASP A 118 10.75 -8.79 4.79
CA ASP A 118 9.47 -9.09 4.14
C ASP A 118 9.03 -10.49 4.53
N VAL A 119 7.74 -10.72 4.74
CA VAL A 119 7.21 -12.08 5.01
C VAL A 119 6.75 -12.74 3.70
N LYS A 120 7.32 -13.91 3.40
CA LYS A 120 7.00 -14.63 2.17
C LYS A 120 5.55 -15.14 2.21
N SER A 121 4.78 -14.84 1.16
CA SER A 121 3.39 -15.32 0.98
C SER A 121 2.51 -15.05 2.22
N PHE A 122 2.61 -13.85 2.79
CA PHE A 122 2.08 -13.50 4.12
C PHE A 122 0.70 -14.07 4.46
N TYR A 123 -0.32 -13.81 3.64
CA TYR A 123 -1.69 -14.29 3.91
C TYR A 123 -1.80 -15.81 3.78
N GLU A 124 -1.14 -16.38 2.77
CA GLU A 124 -1.19 -17.81 2.46
C GLU A 124 -0.37 -18.67 3.45
N SER A 125 0.62 -18.09 4.11
CA SER A 125 1.57 -18.78 5.01
C SER A 125 1.03 -19.02 6.42
N PHE A 126 -0.09 -18.40 6.81
CA PHE A 126 -0.69 -18.66 8.12
C PHE A 126 -1.18 -20.10 8.22
N LYS A 127 -0.91 -20.79 9.34
CA LYS A 127 -1.53 -22.09 9.62
C LYS A 127 -2.96 -21.90 10.12
N VAL A 128 -3.95 -22.46 9.40
CA VAL A 128 -5.38 -22.32 9.73
C VAL A 128 -5.70 -22.78 11.16
N SER A 129 -5.10 -23.89 11.61
CA SER A 129 -5.24 -24.37 12.99
C SER A 129 -4.84 -23.31 14.03
N ASN A 130 -3.74 -22.60 13.78
CA ASN A 130 -3.23 -21.56 14.68
C ASN A 130 -4.08 -20.30 14.61
N VAL A 131 -4.62 -19.96 13.44
CA VAL A 131 -5.58 -18.87 13.28
C VAL A 131 -6.81 -19.12 14.15
N ILE A 132 -7.39 -20.32 14.07
CA ILE A 132 -8.55 -20.72 14.86
C ILE A 132 -8.23 -20.69 16.34
N ALA A 133 -7.10 -21.26 16.77
CA ALA A 133 -6.67 -21.27 18.17
C ALA A 133 -6.51 -19.84 18.72
N LYS A 134 -5.79 -18.97 18.01
CA LYS A 134 -5.58 -17.57 18.42
C LYS A 134 -6.88 -16.78 18.48
N VAL A 135 -7.79 -16.97 17.53
CA VAL A 135 -9.11 -16.33 17.61
C VAL A 135 -9.96 -16.92 18.75
N GLY A 136 -9.75 -18.19 19.09
CA GLY A 136 -10.30 -18.84 20.28
C GLY A 136 -9.95 -18.10 21.58
N GLU A 137 -8.71 -17.61 21.70
CA GLU A 137 -8.20 -16.84 22.85
C GLU A 137 -8.92 -15.48 23.05
N LEU A 138 -9.60 -14.95 22.04
CA LEU A 138 -10.40 -13.73 22.18
C LEU A 138 -11.66 -13.99 23.02
N ALA A 139 -11.55 -13.85 24.33
CA ALA A 139 -12.67 -14.05 25.27
C ALA A 139 -13.85 -13.10 24.96
N GLU A 140 -13.57 -11.86 24.56
CA GLU A 140 -14.60 -10.88 24.21
C GLU A 140 -15.31 -11.18 22.89
N LEU A 141 -14.77 -12.03 22.01
CA LEU A 141 -15.37 -12.32 20.71
C LEU A 141 -16.49 -13.37 20.84
N SER A 142 -17.69 -13.03 20.37
CA SER A 142 -18.86 -13.90 20.46
C SER A 142 -18.63 -15.29 19.83
N PRO A 143 -19.20 -16.38 20.41
CA PRO A 143 -19.11 -17.73 19.84
C PRO A 143 -19.56 -17.81 18.38
N LEU A 144 -20.62 -17.08 18.02
CA LEU A 144 -21.12 -17.00 16.65
C LEU A 144 -20.07 -16.39 15.69
N SER A 145 -19.35 -15.33 16.11
CA SER A 145 -18.28 -14.75 15.29
C SER A 145 -17.11 -15.72 15.11
N LYS A 146 -16.75 -16.47 16.16
CA LYS A 146 -15.70 -17.51 16.08
C LYS A 146 -16.09 -18.62 15.09
N ARG A 147 -17.33 -19.11 15.18
CA ARG A 147 -17.90 -20.12 14.26
C ARG A 147 -17.91 -19.60 12.82
N LEU A 148 -18.43 -18.40 12.57
CA LEU A 148 -18.47 -17.81 11.23
C LEU A 148 -17.08 -17.65 10.61
N LEU A 149 -16.07 -17.27 11.41
CA LEU A 149 -14.70 -17.21 10.91
C LEU A 149 -14.20 -18.61 10.51
N HIS A 150 -14.42 -19.60 11.37
CA HIS A 150 -14.05 -20.98 11.10
C HIS A 150 -14.68 -21.48 9.79
N ASP A 151 -15.99 -21.30 9.62
CA ASP A 151 -16.73 -21.73 8.43
C ASP A 151 -16.24 -21.02 7.16
N LEU A 152 -15.95 -19.72 7.25
CA LEU A 152 -15.39 -18.96 6.14
C LEU A 152 -13.99 -19.45 5.72
N LEU A 153 -13.13 -19.80 6.69
CA LEU A 153 -11.82 -20.39 6.40
C LEU A 153 -11.96 -21.78 5.75
N GLY A 154 -12.98 -22.56 6.15
CA GLY A 154 -13.34 -23.81 5.47
C GLY A 154 -13.77 -23.58 4.02
N CYS A 155 -14.62 -22.57 3.77
CA CYS A 155 -15.02 -22.17 2.42
C CYS A 155 -13.81 -21.73 1.57
N HIS A 156 -12.89 -20.97 2.14
CA HIS A 156 -11.63 -20.58 1.47
C HIS A 156 -10.78 -21.80 1.10
N ALA A 157 -10.61 -22.74 2.03
CA ALA A 157 -9.87 -23.98 1.79
C ALA A 157 -10.50 -24.85 0.69
N ALA A 158 -11.84 -24.92 0.64
CA ALA A 158 -12.57 -25.65 -0.40
C ALA A 158 -12.35 -25.11 -1.82
N LEU A 159 -11.89 -23.86 -1.97
CA LEU A 159 -11.49 -23.26 -3.26
C LEU A 159 -10.00 -23.45 -3.58
N GLY A 160 -9.28 -24.28 -2.82
CA GLY A 160 -7.84 -24.47 -2.93
C GLY A 160 -7.01 -23.36 -2.24
N GLY A 161 -7.66 -22.52 -1.44
CA GLY A 161 -6.99 -21.48 -0.67
C GLY A 161 -6.19 -22.04 0.51
N SER A 162 -5.08 -21.39 0.85
CA SER A 162 -4.29 -21.66 2.07
C SER A 162 -4.23 -20.44 2.97
N GLY A 163 -3.98 -20.65 4.26
CA GLY A 163 -3.93 -19.59 5.27
C GLY A 163 -5.22 -18.79 5.35
N ILE A 164 -5.12 -17.46 5.24
CA ILE A 164 -6.26 -16.55 5.29
C ILE A 164 -6.52 -15.92 3.91
N PRO A 165 -7.79 -15.69 3.52
CA PRO A 165 -8.14 -15.30 2.16
C PRO A 165 -7.64 -13.90 1.77
N ARG A 166 -6.70 -13.82 0.84
CA ARG A 166 -6.23 -12.54 0.27
C ARG A 166 -7.37 -11.82 -0.45
N GLY A 167 -7.54 -10.52 -0.20
CA GLY A 167 -8.55 -9.68 -0.87
C GLY A 167 -9.70 -9.24 0.02
N LEU A 168 -9.89 -9.89 1.17
CA LEU A 168 -10.95 -9.55 2.12
C LEU A 168 -10.45 -8.54 3.18
N ALA A 169 -11.29 -7.56 3.51
CA ALA A 169 -11.01 -6.62 4.60
C ALA A 169 -10.87 -7.34 5.96
N LEU A 170 -11.63 -8.42 6.14
CA LEU A 170 -11.53 -9.32 7.29
C LEU A 170 -10.11 -9.88 7.47
N SER A 171 -9.46 -10.30 6.38
CA SER A 171 -8.11 -10.87 6.43
C SER A 171 -7.07 -9.84 6.86
N ALA A 172 -7.24 -8.58 6.47
CA ALA A 172 -6.38 -7.50 6.97
C ALA A 172 -6.53 -7.35 8.49
N ALA A 173 -7.77 -7.26 9.00
CA ALA A 173 -8.03 -7.16 10.44
C ALA A 173 -7.50 -8.38 11.22
N LEU A 174 -7.69 -9.57 10.67
CA LEU A 174 -7.23 -10.82 11.29
C LEU A 174 -5.70 -10.89 11.33
N SER A 175 -5.02 -10.55 10.23
CA SER A 175 -3.55 -10.55 10.17
C SER A 175 -2.92 -9.59 11.17
N GLU A 176 -3.52 -8.42 11.40
CA GLU A 176 -3.06 -7.47 12.41
C GLU A 176 -3.20 -8.03 13.84
N TYR A 177 -4.26 -8.80 14.10
CA TYR A 177 -4.40 -9.50 15.38
C TYR A 177 -3.36 -10.62 15.53
N LEU A 178 -3.19 -11.46 14.52
CA LEU A 178 -2.27 -12.59 14.54
C LEU A 178 -0.79 -12.18 14.65
N MET A 179 -0.44 -11.00 14.14
CA MET A 179 0.92 -10.45 14.20
C MET A 179 1.21 -9.65 15.47
N ARG A 180 0.23 -9.47 16.37
CA ARG A 180 0.40 -8.65 17.57
C ARG A 180 1.53 -9.10 18.47
N ASP A 181 1.58 -10.39 18.79
CA ASP A 181 2.58 -10.93 19.71
C ASP A 181 3.98 -10.77 19.11
N PHE A 182 4.11 -10.93 17.79
CA PHE A 182 5.34 -10.64 17.06
C PHE A 182 5.69 -9.15 17.15
N ASP A 183 4.75 -8.25 16.83
CA ASP A 183 4.97 -6.80 16.85
C ASP A 183 5.41 -6.31 18.23
N HIS A 184 4.80 -6.85 19.29
CA HIS A 184 5.15 -6.52 20.68
C HIS A 184 6.55 -7.02 21.05
N LYS A 185 6.89 -8.27 20.70
CA LYS A 185 8.21 -8.86 20.96
C LYS A 185 9.32 -8.12 20.24
N VAL A 186 9.14 -7.78 18.97
CA VAL A 186 10.14 -7.05 18.19
C VAL A 186 10.26 -5.61 18.68
N GLY A 187 9.14 -4.94 18.92
CA GLY A 187 9.13 -3.56 19.43
C GLY A 187 9.70 -3.41 20.85
N GLY A 188 9.63 -4.47 21.67
CA GLY A 188 10.20 -4.51 23.01
C GLY A 188 11.61 -5.09 23.11
N HIS A 189 12.24 -5.45 21.98
CA HIS A 189 13.59 -6.02 21.98
C HIS A 189 14.63 -4.94 22.35
N SER A 190 15.62 -5.28 23.20
CA SER A 190 16.58 -4.33 23.76
C SER A 190 17.40 -3.56 22.73
N GLU A 191 17.75 -4.21 21.62
CA GLU A 191 18.53 -3.61 20.54
C GLU A 191 17.71 -2.74 19.56
N VAL A 192 16.38 -2.74 19.66
CA VAL A 192 15.50 -2.10 18.68
C VAL A 192 15.19 -0.66 19.10
N PHE A 193 15.65 0.30 18.30
CA PHE A 193 15.32 1.72 18.45
C PHE A 193 13.99 2.07 17.78
N PHE A 194 13.69 1.40 16.68
CA PHE A 194 12.46 1.61 15.94
C PHE A 194 12.02 0.36 15.23
N PHE A 195 10.73 0.08 15.34
CA PHE A 195 10.06 -0.99 14.62
C PHE A 195 8.79 -0.47 13.99
N SER A 196 8.55 -0.91 12.75
CA SER A 196 7.26 -0.78 12.13
C SER A 196 7.01 -1.90 11.12
N ARG A 197 5.80 -2.44 11.13
CA ARG A 197 5.28 -3.37 10.12
C ARG A 197 4.18 -2.71 9.30
N TYR A 198 4.13 -2.99 8.02
CA TYR A 198 3.04 -2.63 7.12
C TYR A 198 2.63 -3.88 6.34
N VAL A 199 1.68 -4.64 6.88
CA VAL A 199 1.32 -5.97 6.38
C VAL A 199 2.53 -6.92 6.41
N ASP A 200 3.12 -7.23 5.25
CA ASP A 200 4.26 -8.13 5.04
C ASP A 200 5.61 -7.41 5.06
N ASP A 201 5.63 -6.11 4.78
CA ASP A 201 6.83 -5.27 4.84
C ASP A 201 7.17 -4.92 6.29
N ILE A 202 8.42 -5.16 6.71
CA ILE A 202 8.93 -4.87 8.07
C ILE A 202 10.18 -4.00 7.96
N ILE A 203 10.25 -2.97 8.80
CA ILE A 203 11.45 -2.16 9.00
C ILE A 203 11.84 -2.17 10.48
N ILE A 204 13.12 -2.42 10.75
CA ILE A 204 13.71 -2.39 12.08
C ILE A 204 14.96 -1.53 12.03
N VAL A 205 15.14 -0.64 13.00
CA VAL A 205 16.38 0.11 13.20
C VAL A 205 16.91 -0.23 14.59
N THR A 206 18.20 -0.53 14.65
CA THR A 206 18.90 -1.02 15.84
C THR A 206 20.17 -0.23 16.11
N SER A 207 20.86 -0.55 17.21
CA SER A 207 22.11 0.10 17.60
C SER A 207 23.34 -0.27 16.75
N ALA A 208 23.22 -1.27 15.86
CA ALA A 208 24.29 -1.91 15.11
C ALA A 208 25.30 -2.72 15.95
N ARG A 209 25.09 -2.81 17.28
CA ARG A 209 25.95 -3.61 18.19
C ARG A 209 25.64 -5.09 18.13
N GLU A 210 24.44 -5.45 17.72
CA GLU A 210 24.02 -6.84 17.59
C GLU A 210 24.70 -7.55 16.41
N ASP A 211 24.81 -8.88 16.46
CA ASP A 211 25.16 -9.66 15.27
C ASP A 211 23.94 -9.78 14.34
N SER A 212 24.08 -9.32 13.11
CA SER A 212 22.95 -9.23 12.18
C SER A 212 22.34 -10.58 11.78
N ALA A 213 23.14 -11.65 11.70
CA ALA A 213 22.66 -12.97 11.35
C ALA A 213 21.90 -13.60 12.52
N ILE A 214 22.43 -13.47 13.73
CA ILE A 214 21.77 -13.91 14.97
C ILE A 214 20.47 -13.14 15.16
N PHE A 215 20.50 -11.81 15.01
CA PHE A 215 19.33 -10.96 15.18
C PHE A 215 18.22 -11.33 14.19
N VAL A 216 18.53 -11.51 12.90
CA VAL A 216 17.52 -11.92 11.91
C VAL A 216 16.91 -13.29 12.26
N ARG A 217 17.70 -14.24 12.76
CA ARG A 217 17.18 -15.54 13.23
C ARG A 217 16.26 -15.38 14.45
N GLN A 218 16.60 -14.51 15.39
CA GLN A 218 15.73 -14.20 16.54
C GLN A 218 14.39 -13.62 16.06
N ILE A 219 14.42 -12.65 15.14
CA ILE A 219 13.19 -12.07 14.56
C ILE A 219 12.36 -13.13 13.83
N GLU A 220 13.00 -14.00 13.04
CA GLU A 220 12.28 -15.08 12.34
C GLU A 220 11.64 -16.07 13.32
N ASN A 221 12.30 -16.39 14.43
CA ASN A 221 11.76 -17.27 15.48
C ASN A 221 10.58 -16.64 16.25
N MET A 222 10.44 -15.31 16.24
CA MET A 222 9.29 -14.62 16.84
C MET A 222 8.04 -14.65 15.94
N LEU A 223 8.17 -14.98 14.65
CA LEU A 223 7.04 -15.00 13.72
C LEU A 223 6.01 -16.08 14.11
N PRO A 224 4.71 -15.84 13.83
CA PRO A 224 3.69 -16.87 13.96
C PRO A 224 4.01 -18.12 13.14
N SER A 225 3.54 -19.29 13.61
CA SER A 225 3.78 -20.56 12.90
C SER A 225 3.30 -20.53 11.45
N GLY A 226 4.14 -21.03 10.55
CA GLY A 226 3.92 -21.05 9.11
C GLY A 226 4.54 -19.86 8.38
N LEU A 227 4.72 -18.71 9.06
CA LEU A 227 5.37 -17.54 8.46
C LEU A 227 6.89 -17.72 8.42
N ARG A 228 7.50 -17.15 7.38
CA ARG A 228 8.95 -17.14 7.15
C ARG A 228 9.35 -15.82 6.53
N LEU A 229 10.56 -15.37 6.84
CA LEU A 229 11.13 -14.20 6.18
C LEU A 229 11.44 -14.54 4.72
N ASN A 230 11.39 -13.52 3.86
CA ASN A 230 11.70 -13.63 2.45
C ASN A 230 13.16 -13.25 2.20
N PRO A 231 14.06 -14.22 1.95
CA PRO A 231 15.50 -13.95 1.85
C PRO A 231 15.83 -13.04 0.67
N THR A 232 15.04 -13.11 -0.41
CA THR A 232 15.29 -12.37 -1.66
C THR A 232 14.95 -10.88 -1.58
N LYS A 233 14.13 -10.49 -0.60
CA LYS A 233 13.77 -9.08 -0.36
C LYS A 233 14.40 -8.51 0.90
N ARG A 234 15.19 -9.32 1.62
CA ARG A 234 15.93 -8.89 2.79
C ARG A 234 17.03 -7.93 2.36
N GLN A 235 17.13 -6.80 3.04
CA GLN A 235 18.21 -5.84 2.88
C GLN A 235 18.64 -5.37 4.28
N ILE A 236 19.94 -5.40 4.54
CA ILE A 236 20.54 -4.98 5.81
C ILE A 236 21.61 -3.95 5.45
N GLU A 237 21.46 -2.74 5.96
CA GLU A 237 22.37 -1.62 5.72
C GLU A 237 22.76 -0.99 7.04
N GLU A 238 23.97 -0.46 7.16
CA GLU A 238 24.43 0.15 8.40
C GLU A 238 25.17 1.47 8.19
N ALA A 239 25.03 2.35 9.18
CA ALA A 239 25.99 3.42 9.44
C ALA A 239 26.72 3.05 10.73
N GLY A 240 27.88 2.39 10.58
CA GLY A 240 28.62 1.79 11.71
C GLY A 240 29.33 2.81 12.61
N ASP A 241 29.70 3.96 12.09
CA ASP A 241 30.39 5.01 12.84
C ASP A 241 29.45 6.14 13.25
N ARG A 242 29.87 6.97 14.21
CA ARG A 242 29.21 8.26 14.46
C ARG A 242 29.32 9.14 13.22
N VAL A 243 28.38 10.08 13.09
CA VAL A 243 28.39 11.08 12.01
C VAL A 243 29.77 11.71 11.86
N ASN A 244 30.24 11.78 10.62
CA ASN A 244 31.56 12.31 10.26
C ASN A 244 31.40 13.36 9.16
N PRO A 245 31.14 14.63 9.53
CA PRO A 245 30.90 15.70 8.58
C PRO A 245 32.10 15.95 7.66
N THR A 246 31.80 16.03 6.36
CA THR A 246 32.78 16.31 5.29
C THR A 246 33.13 17.80 5.22
N LYS A 247 34.27 18.16 4.62
CA LYS A 247 34.58 19.58 4.39
C LYS A 247 33.70 20.11 3.23
N PRO A 248 33.39 21.42 3.18
CA PRO A 248 32.51 21.97 2.14
C PRO A 248 32.96 21.78 0.68
N ALA A 249 34.25 21.54 0.45
CA ALA A 249 34.80 21.30 -0.89
C ALA A 249 34.88 19.81 -1.26
N ASP A 250 34.58 18.91 -0.31
CA ASP A 250 34.66 17.47 -0.53
C ASP A 250 33.41 16.97 -1.27
N ALA A 251 33.55 15.84 -1.96
CA ALA A 251 32.41 15.17 -2.56
C ALA A 251 31.44 14.65 -1.49
N THR A 252 30.14 14.66 -1.80
CA THR A 252 29.11 14.09 -0.93
C THR A 252 29.39 12.62 -0.65
N VAL A 253 29.53 12.27 0.63
CA VAL A 253 29.72 10.88 1.05
C VAL A 253 28.35 10.23 1.21
N HIS A 254 28.09 9.22 0.38
CA HIS A 254 26.90 8.37 0.48
C HIS A 254 27.22 7.11 1.29
N LEU A 255 26.43 6.84 2.31
CA LEU A 255 26.59 5.64 3.15
C LEU A 255 25.88 4.45 2.52
N PHE A 256 24.56 4.55 2.34
CA PHE A 256 23.76 3.50 1.72
C PHE A 256 22.41 4.03 1.25
N LYS A 257 21.68 3.18 0.51
CA LYS A 257 20.31 3.46 0.07
C LYS A 257 19.41 2.24 0.18
N PHE A 258 18.14 2.46 0.48
CA PHE A 258 17.14 1.39 0.46
C PHE A 258 15.75 1.92 0.11
N ASP A 259 14.93 1.04 -0.46
CA ASP A 259 13.52 1.34 -0.74
C ASP A 259 12.63 0.86 0.40
N TYR A 260 11.63 1.62 0.82
CA TYR A 260 10.61 1.16 1.76
C TYR A 260 9.28 1.87 1.54
N LEU A 261 8.17 1.12 1.52
CA LEU A 261 6.81 1.62 1.28
C LEU A 261 6.70 2.56 0.06
N GLY A 262 7.42 2.27 -1.02
CA GLY A 262 7.39 3.04 -2.26
C GLY A 262 8.22 4.33 -2.25
N TYR A 263 9.00 4.59 -1.20
CA TYR A 263 10.01 5.63 -1.15
C TYR A 263 11.41 5.04 -1.23
N SER A 264 12.38 5.82 -1.69
CA SER A 264 13.82 5.54 -1.61
C SER A 264 14.44 6.44 -0.55
N PHE A 265 15.19 5.88 0.38
CA PHE A 265 15.99 6.60 1.36
C PHE A 265 17.44 6.58 0.91
N ARG A 266 18.09 7.74 0.83
CA ARG A 266 19.54 7.86 0.59
C ARG A 266 20.16 8.55 1.80
N ILE A 267 21.06 7.85 2.47
CA ILE A 267 21.71 8.31 3.69
C ILE A 267 23.15 8.69 3.32
N GLY A 268 23.62 9.83 3.83
CA GLY A 268 24.97 10.31 3.61
C GLY A 268 25.48 11.14 4.79
N GLU A 269 26.77 11.43 4.78
CA GLU A 269 27.37 12.34 5.76
C GLU A 269 26.99 13.79 5.45
N PRO A 270 26.82 14.64 6.47
CA PRO A 270 26.58 16.05 6.27
C PRO A 270 27.86 16.78 5.85
N VAL A 271 27.69 18.00 5.36
CA VAL A 271 28.79 18.96 5.26
C VAL A 271 28.96 19.62 6.63
N ARG A 272 30.21 19.81 7.06
CA ARG A 272 30.54 20.45 8.33
C ARG A 272 30.01 21.89 8.39
N GLU A 273 29.20 22.18 9.39
CA GLU A 273 28.73 23.54 9.69
C GLU A 273 29.70 24.22 10.66
N LYS A 274 30.14 25.45 10.34
CA LYS A 274 31.12 26.19 11.15
C LYS A 274 30.66 26.42 12.60
N ASN A 275 29.35 26.48 12.84
CA ASN A 275 28.75 26.84 14.12
C ASN A 275 28.32 25.63 14.97
N LYS A 276 28.59 24.38 14.53
CA LYS A 276 28.20 23.16 15.24
C LYS A 276 29.41 22.36 15.70
N GLN A 277 29.32 21.77 16.89
CA GLN A 277 30.33 20.80 17.31
C GLN A 277 30.18 19.50 16.52
N LEU A 278 31.22 18.67 16.48
CA LEU A 278 31.22 17.43 15.73
C LEU A 278 30.03 16.52 16.10
N GLY A 279 29.69 16.47 17.39
CA GLY A 279 28.58 15.67 17.93
C GLY A 279 27.17 16.21 17.62
N ASP A 280 27.04 17.46 17.18
CA ASP A 280 25.75 18.13 16.91
C ASP A 280 25.30 18.03 15.46
N HIS A 281 26.09 17.32 14.63
CA HIS A 281 25.75 17.11 13.24
C HIS A 281 24.75 15.96 13.09
N HIS A 282 23.87 16.10 12.10
CA HIS A 282 22.89 15.09 11.74
C HIS A 282 23.21 14.56 10.35
N ARG A 283 22.96 13.27 10.11
CA ARG A 283 23.13 12.68 8.79
C ARG A 283 22.21 13.32 7.76
N THR A 284 22.68 13.38 6.53
CA THR A 284 21.86 13.79 5.39
C THR A 284 20.97 12.63 4.99
N VAL A 285 19.66 12.84 4.98
CA VAL A 285 18.68 11.84 4.52
C VAL A 285 17.82 12.45 3.44
N VAL A 286 17.94 11.95 2.21
CA VAL A 286 17.07 12.33 1.08
C VAL A 286 16.01 11.25 0.91
N VAL A 287 14.74 11.66 0.92
CA VAL A 287 13.60 10.77 0.67
C VAL A 287 13.09 11.04 -0.73
N ASP A 288 13.06 10.03 -1.57
CA ASP A 288 12.65 10.12 -2.97
C ASP A 288 11.57 9.08 -3.27
N ILE A 289 11.02 9.10 -4.49
CA ILE A 289 10.18 8.04 -5.01
C ILE A 289 11.05 6.83 -5.34
N ALA A 290 10.63 5.64 -4.89
CA ALA A 290 11.36 4.39 -5.16
C ALA A 290 11.61 4.18 -6.66
N GLU A 291 12.78 3.65 -7.03
CA GLU A 291 13.20 3.48 -8.43
C GLU A 291 12.18 2.65 -9.24
N LYS A 292 11.63 1.58 -8.64
CA LYS A 292 10.58 0.76 -9.25
C LYS A 292 9.31 1.56 -9.58
N LYS A 293 9.00 2.59 -8.80
CA LYS A 293 7.85 3.48 -9.05
C LYS A 293 8.17 4.51 -10.14
N ILE A 294 9.39 5.05 -10.16
CA ILE A 294 9.88 5.91 -11.26
C ILE A 294 9.83 5.15 -12.59
N ALA A 295 10.35 3.92 -12.64
CA ALA A 295 10.27 3.05 -13.82
C ALA A 295 8.82 2.84 -14.27
N LYS A 296 7.89 2.61 -13.33
CA LYS A 296 6.46 2.50 -13.64
C LYS A 296 5.88 3.77 -14.27
N PHE A 297 6.28 4.96 -13.82
CA PHE A 297 5.88 6.22 -14.47
C PHE A 297 6.45 6.31 -15.89
N LYS A 298 7.75 6.04 -16.08
CA LYS A 298 8.39 6.02 -17.40
C LYS A 298 7.68 5.08 -18.37
N THR A 299 7.38 3.84 -17.94
CA THR A 299 6.60 2.88 -18.74
C THR A 299 5.22 3.42 -19.11
N ARG A 300 4.52 4.09 -18.19
CA ARG A 300 3.20 4.69 -18.47
C ARG A 300 3.29 5.83 -19.48
N ILE A 301 4.32 6.67 -19.41
CA ILE A 301 4.61 7.70 -20.40
C ILE A 301 4.81 7.02 -21.75
N SER A 302 5.75 6.08 -21.86
CA SER A 302 6.04 5.35 -23.11
C SER A 302 4.80 4.69 -23.72
N ARG A 303 4.00 3.98 -22.92
CA ARG A 303 2.76 3.35 -23.38
C ARG A 303 1.72 4.38 -23.84
N SER A 304 1.66 5.54 -23.21
CA SER A 304 0.74 6.62 -23.63
C SER A 304 1.12 7.17 -25.01
N PHE A 305 2.41 7.41 -25.26
CA PHE A 305 2.91 7.86 -26.57
C PHE A 305 2.77 6.78 -27.64
N PHE A 306 3.02 5.52 -27.30
CA PHE A 306 2.85 4.40 -28.22
C PHE A 306 1.39 4.20 -28.63
N ASP A 307 0.45 4.27 -27.67
CA ASP A 307 -0.97 4.20 -27.96
C ASP A 307 -1.43 5.37 -28.84
N PHE A 308 -0.96 6.59 -28.55
CA PHE A 308 -1.20 7.76 -29.41
C PHE A 308 -0.64 7.57 -30.82
N ALA A 309 0.56 7.01 -30.96
CA ALA A 309 1.14 6.75 -32.28
C ALA A 309 0.25 5.82 -33.12
N LYS A 310 -0.50 4.90 -32.49
CA LYS A 310 -1.47 4.04 -33.17
C LYS A 310 -2.80 4.74 -33.43
N SER A 311 -3.39 5.34 -32.41
CA SER A 311 -4.77 5.85 -32.45
C SER A 311 -4.91 7.26 -33.03
N GLY A 312 -3.86 8.09 -32.91
CA GLY A 312 -3.95 9.53 -33.19
C GLY A 312 -4.77 10.32 -32.17
N ASP A 313 -5.26 9.70 -31.08
CA ASP A 313 -6.10 10.37 -30.08
C ASP A 313 -5.29 11.34 -29.21
N TRP A 314 -5.18 12.56 -29.69
CA TRP A 314 -4.49 13.65 -29.02
C TRP A 314 -5.09 13.97 -27.64
N LEU A 315 -6.42 14.01 -27.53
CA LEU A 315 -7.08 14.39 -26.29
C LEU A 315 -6.78 13.38 -25.18
N LEU A 316 -6.75 12.09 -25.52
CA LEU A 316 -6.40 11.04 -24.59
C LEU A 316 -4.92 11.05 -24.20
N LEU A 317 -4.00 11.32 -25.12
CA LEU A 317 -2.58 11.52 -24.77
C LEU A 317 -2.42 12.68 -23.79
N ARG A 318 -3.02 13.83 -24.10
CA ARG A 318 -2.98 15.03 -23.25
C ARG A 318 -3.50 14.73 -21.84
N ASP A 319 -4.63 14.05 -21.75
CA ASP A 319 -5.25 13.73 -20.47
C ASP A 319 -4.42 12.68 -19.68
N ARG A 320 -3.79 11.72 -20.35
CA ARG A 320 -2.85 10.78 -19.71
C ARG A 320 -1.64 11.48 -19.13
N ILE A 321 -1.03 12.42 -19.86
CA ILE A 321 0.10 13.19 -19.32
C ILE A 321 -0.34 14.04 -18.13
N LYS A 322 -1.47 14.75 -18.22
CA LYS A 322 -2.03 15.49 -17.09
C LYS A 322 -2.30 14.59 -15.88
N PHE A 323 -2.84 13.39 -16.10
CA PHE A 323 -3.10 12.43 -15.04
C PHE A 323 -1.82 11.99 -14.32
N LEU A 324 -0.72 11.78 -15.07
CA LEU A 324 0.56 11.35 -14.49
C LEU A 324 1.25 12.48 -13.72
N THR A 325 1.20 13.71 -14.22
CA THR A 325 1.94 14.85 -13.65
C THR A 325 1.19 15.59 -12.55
N LYS A 326 -0.12 15.36 -12.35
CA LYS A 326 -0.95 16.12 -11.41
C LYS A 326 -1.58 15.24 -10.32
N ASN A 327 -2.29 15.89 -9.41
CA ASN A 327 -3.16 15.28 -8.42
C ASN A 327 -4.59 15.23 -8.92
N PHE A 328 -5.34 14.24 -8.46
CA PHE A 328 -6.73 14.06 -8.86
C PHE A 328 -7.52 13.43 -7.73
N SER A 329 -8.81 13.72 -7.72
CA SER A 329 -9.76 13.02 -6.85
C SER A 329 -10.50 11.97 -7.64
N VAL A 330 -10.54 10.74 -7.14
CA VAL A 330 -11.45 9.70 -7.62
C VAL A 330 -12.60 9.61 -6.63
N TYR A 331 -13.84 9.69 -7.11
CA TYR A 331 -14.97 9.39 -6.25
C TYR A 331 -14.87 7.94 -5.80
N ASN A 332 -14.65 7.74 -4.50
CA ASN A 332 -14.64 6.43 -3.88
C ASN A 332 -16.00 6.19 -3.26
N ALA A 333 -16.85 5.55 -4.05
CA ALA A 333 -18.22 5.29 -3.64
C ALA A 333 -18.28 4.34 -2.41
N LYS A 334 -17.26 3.49 -2.14
CA LYS A 334 -17.20 2.64 -0.92
C LYS A 334 -17.10 3.47 0.35
N ALA A 335 -16.30 4.54 0.31
CA ALA A 335 -16.10 5.45 1.43
C ALA A 335 -17.12 6.60 1.48
N GLY A 336 -18.01 6.70 0.48
CA GLY A 336 -18.98 7.79 0.37
C GLY A 336 -18.38 9.18 0.17
N GLY A 337 -17.14 9.25 -0.35
CA GLY A 337 -16.35 10.48 -0.49
C GLY A 337 -15.28 10.40 -1.58
N LYS A 338 -14.56 11.51 -1.79
CA LYS A 338 -13.47 11.59 -2.77
C LYS A 338 -12.17 11.05 -2.18
N LYS A 339 -11.55 10.06 -2.83
CA LYS A 339 -10.18 9.64 -2.53
C LYS A 339 -9.22 10.46 -3.39
N ILE A 340 -8.27 11.12 -2.74
CA ILE A 340 -7.25 11.91 -3.40
C ILE A 340 -6.05 11.03 -3.75
N ALA A 341 -5.50 11.21 -4.94
CA ALA A 341 -4.31 10.52 -5.45
C ALA A 341 -3.52 11.43 -6.41
N GLY A 342 -2.43 10.90 -6.95
CA GLY A 342 -1.54 11.59 -7.88
C GLY A 342 -0.17 11.89 -7.27
N ILE A 343 0.66 12.67 -7.97
CA ILE A 343 2.10 12.73 -7.69
C ILE A 343 2.42 13.17 -6.25
N PHE A 344 1.80 14.25 -5.75
CA PHE A 344 2.00 14.73 -4.39
C PHE A 344 1.36 13.79 -3.38
N HIS A 345 0.05 13.52 -3.51
CA HIS A 345 -0.66 12.74 -2.48
C HIS A 345 -0.23 11.27 -2.40
N SER A 346 0.45 10.74 -3.42
CA SER A 346 1.02 9.39 -3.36
C SER A 346 2.41 9.36 -2.70
N TYR A 347 3.14 10.47 -2.77
CA TYR A 347 4.51 10.64 -2.28
C TYR A 347 4.72 12.00 -1.59
N PRO A 348 3.93 12.37 -0.56
CA PRO A 348 3.99 13.69 0.04
C PRO A 348 5.33 13.97 0.76
N LEU A 349 6.06 12.91 1.11
CA LEU A 349 7.34 12.99 1.84
C LEU A 349 8.56 12.96 0.92
N ALA A 350 8.38 12.94 -0.42
CA ALA A 350 9.50 13.09 -1.33
C ALA A 350 10.08 14.51 -1.21
N SER A 351 11.41 14.61 -1.04
CA SER A 351 12.13 15.86 -0.89
C SER A 351 11.99 16.73 -2.13
N SER A 352 11.99 18.05 -1.96
CA SER A 352 11.84 19.01 -3.07
C SER A 352 13.00 18.96 -4.07
N ASN A 353 14.19 18.58 -3.61
CA ASN A 353 15.41 18.38 -4.39
C ASN A 353 15.58 16.92 -4.85
N ALA A 354 14.56 16.07 -4.74
CA ALA A 354 14.67 14.67 -5.08
C ALA A 354 14.81 14.46 -6.60
N GLU A 355 15.93 13.85 -7.02
CA GLU A 355 16.29 13.61 -8.42
C GLU A 355 15.28 12.73 -9.16
N GLY A 356 14.63 11.80 -8.46
CA GLY A 356 13.66 10.87 -9.05
C GLY A 356 12.52 11.60 -9.77
N ILE A 357 11.95 12.65 -9.15
CA ILE A 357 10.88 13.45 -9.74
C ILE A 357 11.40 14.26 -10.93
N ALA A 358 12.60 14.87 -10.80
CA ALA A 358 13.24 15.61 -11.89
C ALA A 358 13.50 14.71 -13.11
N SER A 359 13.92 13.46 -12.89
CA SER A 359 14.15 12.48 -13.94
C SER A 359 12.88 12.12 -14.73
N LEU A 360 11.69 12.27 -14.13
CA LEU A 360 10.42 12.07 -14.84
C LEU A 360 10.10 13.23 -15.77
N ASP A 361 10.44 14.46 -15.38
CA ASP A 361 10.30 15.64 -16.25
C ASP A 361 11.25 15.57 -17.43
N GLU A 362 12.49 15.16 -17.19
CA GLU A 362 13.47 14.92 -18.26
C GLU A 362 13.00 13.82 -19.21
N PHE A 363 12.55 12.67 -18.67
CA PHE A 363 12.04 11.58 -19.49
C PHE A 363 10.82 12.00 -20.32
N LEU A 364 9.89 12.75 -19.73
CA LEU A 364 8.72 13.28 -20.44
C LEU A 364 9.15 14.24 -21.54
N ARG A 365 10.08 15.16 -21.26
CA ARG A 365 10.64 16.08 -22.26
C ARG A 365 11.26 15.32 -23.43
N ASN A 366 12.07 14.31 -23.15
CA ASN A 366 12.69 13.47 -24.17
C ASN A 366 11.64 12.72 -24.98
N ALA A 367 10.60 12.17 -24.36
CA ALA A 367 9.49 11.52 -25.06
C ALA A 367 8.71 12.47 -26.00
N ILE A 368 8.64 13.76 -25.67
CA ILE A 368 7.94 14.77 -26.49
C ILE A 368 8.81 15.27 -27.66
N LEU A 369 10.11 15.50 -27.40
CA LEU A 369 11.00 16.21 -28.32
C LEU A 369 11.83 15.29 -29.22
N ALA A 370 12.09 14.05 -28.78
CA ALA A 370 12.87 13.11 -29.58
C ALA A 370 12.22 12.87 -30.96
N LYS A 371 13.08 12.71 -31.96
CA LYS A 371 12.68 12.34 -33.33
C LYS A 371 13.01 10.87 -33.66
N ASN A 372 13.97 10.30 -32.94
CA ASN A 372 14.54 8.98 -33.20
C ASN A 372 14.23 8.01 -32.05
N GLY A 373 14.25 6.71 -32.35
CA GLY A 373 13.97 5.64 -31.39
C GLY A 373 12.59 5.01 -31.59
N ARG A 374 12.37 3.85 -30.97
CA ARG A 374 11.24 2.94 -31.25
C ARG A 374 9.85 3.57 -31.11
N ILE A 375 9.66 4.46 -30.14
CA ILE A 375 8.36 5.11 -29.89
C ILE A 375 8.33 6.51 -30.50
N ALA A 376 9.40 7.29 -30.29
CA ALA A 376 9.45 8.68 -30.72
C ALA A 376 9.38 8.84 -32.25
N SER A 377 10.00 7.93 -33.03
CA SER A 377 9.88 7.93 -34.50
C SER A 377 8.43 7.76 -34.98
N LEU A 378 7.58 7.07 -34.22
CA LEU A 378 6.18 6.83 -34.54
C LEU A 378 5.27 7.98 -34.07
N SER A 379 5.53 8.53 -32.88
CA SER A 379 4.66 9.55 -32.28
C SER A 379 5.01 10.98 -32.70
N SER A 380 6.29 11.29 -32.91
CA SER A 380 6.77 12.66 -33.15
C SER A 380 6.22 13.30 -34.43
N PRO A 381 6.10 12.57 -35.57
CA PRO A 381 5.48 13.11 -36.80
C PRO A 381 4.00 13.47 -36.65
N LYS A 382 3.29 12.79 -35.73
CA LYS A 382 1.87 13.01 -35.47
C LYS A 382 1.61 14.16 -34.48
N LEU A 383 2.65 14.71 -33.85
CA LEU A 383 2.52 15.80 -32.89
C LEU A 383 2.84 17.14 -33.53
N THR A 384 1.87 18.06 -33.50
CA THR A 384 2.10 19.44 -33.95
C THR A 384 2.95 20.23 -32.93
N GLY A 385 3.59 21.32 -33.38
CA GLY A 385 4.34 22.19 -32.47
C GLY A 385 3.50 22.77 -31.32
N ALA A 386 2.21 23.06 -31.57
CA ALA A 386 1.28 23.50 -30.53
C ALA A 386 1.00 22.40 -29.50
N GLN A 387 0.80 21.16 -29.95
CA GLN A 387 0.59 20.00 -29.09
C GLN A 387 1.83 19.71 -28.22
N LYS A 388 3.04 19.76 -28.82
CA LYS A 388 4.30 19.62 -28.07
C LYS A 388 4.44 20.67 -26.97
N ARG A 389 4.16 21.95 -27.27
CA ARG A 389 4.14 23.03 -26.27
C ARG A 389 3.14 22.75 -25.15
N GLN A 390 1.95 22.23 -25.46
CA GLN A 390 0.96 21.89 -24.45
C GLN A 390 1.42 20.72 -23.56
N LEU A 391 2.07 19.70 -24.10
CA LEU A 391 2.62 18.61 -23.29
C LEU A 391 3.74 19.11 -22.36
N LEU A 392 4.66 19.93 -22.88
CA LEU A 392 5.79 20.51 -22.13
C LEU A 392 5.36 21.47 -21.02
N SER A 393 4.12 21.96 -21.03
CA SER A 393 3.57 22.74 -19.92
C SER A 393 3.33 21.89 -18.65
N ASN A 394 3.32 20.57 -18.76
CA ASN A 394 3.16 19.65 -17.64
C ASN A 394 4.51 19.28 -17.03
N SER A 395 4.56 19.23 -15.70
CA SER A 395 5.77 18.85 -14.94
C SER A 395 5.37 18.11 -13.67
N PHE A 396 6.00 16.98 -13.42
CA PHE A 396 5.94 16.20 -12.19
C PHE A 396 6.45 17.02 -11.00
N MET A 397 7.56 17.76 -11.15
CA MET A 397 8.08 18.63 -10.08
C MET A 397 7.08 19.71 -9.71
N LYS A 398 6.55 20.46 -10.69
CA LYS A 398 5.54 21.50 -10.44
C LYS A 398 4.25 20.90 -9.89
N GLY A 399 3.84 19.73 -10.38
CA GLY A 399 2.65 19.04 -9.91
C GLY A 399 2.76 18.51 -8.48
N HIS A 400 3.95 18.10 -8.07
CA HIS A 400 4.28 17.72 -6.70
C HIS A 400 4.32 18.95 -5.79
N ALA A 401 5.18 19.92 -6.09
CA ALA A 401 5.41 21.10 -5.26
C ALA A 401 4.17 21.98 -5.06
N LYS A 402 3.34 22.16 -6.10
CA LYS A 402 2.11 22.98 -6.02
C LYS A 402 0.87 22.17 -5.67
N ALA A 403 1.01 20.87 -5.45
CA ALA A 403 -0.11 19.94 -5.30
C ALA A 403 -1.23 20.13 -6.35
N SER A 404 -0.88 20.51 -7.59
CA SER A 404 -1.86 20.96 -8.58
C SER A 404 -2.89 19.86 -8.94
N PHE A 405 -4.17 20.23 -9.05
CA PHE A 405 -5.26 19.28 -9.28
C PHE A 405 -5.76 19.23 -10.73
N VAL A 406 -6.29 18.07 -11.10
CA VAL A 406 -7.06 17.82 -12.30
C VAL A 406 -8.25 16.92 -11.98
N TYR A 407 -9.34 17.10 -12.71
CA TYR A 407 -10.56 16.32 -12.57
C TYR A 407 -10.83 15.52 -13.82
N PHE A 408 -11.22 14.26 -13.62
CA PHE A 408 -11.64 13.34 -14.69
C PHE A 408 -12.88 12.60 -14.23
N SER A 409 -13.81 12.36 -15.16
CA SER A 409 -14.95 11.47 -14.89
C SER A 409 -14.48 10.02 -14.70
N GLY A 410 -15.29 9.19 -14.04
CA GLY A 410 -14.97 7.77 -13.85
C GLY A 410 -14.77 7.01 -15.17
N SER A 411 -15.58 7.31 -16.18
CA SER A 411 -15.43 6.75 -17.53
C SER A 411 -14.12 7.19 -18.18
N ARG A 412 -13.74 8.47 -18.06
CA ARG A 412 -12.49 9.00 -18.61
C ARG A 412 -11.26 8.40 -17.91
N LEU A 413 -11.32 8.20 -16.60
CA LEU A 413 -10.24 7.51 -15.85
C LEU A 413 -10.01 6.09 -16.36
N LYS A 414 -11.09 5.34 -16.68
CA LYS A 414 -10.96 4.00 -17.28
C LYS A 414 -10.23 4.05 -18.64
N GLN A 415 -10.56 5.03 -19.49
CA GLN A 415 -9.89 5.22 -20.80
C GLN A 415 -8.41 5.61 -20.64
N ILE A 416 -8.10 6.55 -19.74
CA ILE A 416 -6.74 7.00 -19.44
C ILE A 416 -5.86 5.79 -19.06
N GLN A 417 -6.38 4.92 -18.18
CA GLN A 417 -5.64 3.79 -17.62
C GLN A 417 -5.61 2.55 -18.53
N ALA A 418 -6.41 2.50 -19.60
CA ALA A 418 -6.59 1.31 -20.42
C ALA A 418 -5.27 0.77 -20.99
N CYS A 419 -4.42 1.66 -21.55
CA CYS A 419 -3.13 1.28 -22.14
C CYS A 419 -2.07 0.81 -21.13
N TRP A 420 -2.37 0.81 -19.82
CA TRP A 420 -1.42 0.40 -18.78
C TRP A 420 -1.78 -0.94 -18.12
N LYS A 421 -2.89 -1.57 -18.51
CA LYS A 421 -3.35 -2.83 -17.89
C LYS A 421 -2.61 -4.07 -18.39
N ASN A 422 -1.94 -3.97 -19.54
CA ASN A 422 -1.16 -5.04 -20.17
C ASN A 422 0.30 -4.62 -20.27
#